data_AF-A0ABD1P8D8-F1
#
_entry.id   AF-A0ABD1P8D8-F1
#
_cell.length_a   1.000
_cell.length_b   1.000
_cell.length_c   1.000
_cell.angle_alpha   90.00
_cell.angle_beta   90.00
_cell.angle_gamma   90.00
#
_symmetry.space_group_name_H-M   'P 1'
#
loop_
_entity.id
_entity.type
_entity.pdbx_description
1 polymer ?
#
loop_
_entity_poly.entity_id
_entity_poly.type
_entity_poly.pdbx_seq_one_letter_code
_entity_poly.pdbx_strand_id
1 'polypeptide(L)'
;MLKVGVSNFRNAWESMGPDCERIDEYGLGPRESLTEAVNAVIELLGMQPCEGTEVVPSNSRSHTCLLSGVYIGSVKVLVRLSLGIDGAKEVAMKLAVRSEDENVSDAIHETVASG
;
A
#
# COMPACT_ATOMS: atom_id res chain seq x y z
N MET A 1 -9.29 -10.41 -1.31
CA MET A 1 -9.46 -9.24 -2.21
C MET A 1 -9.43 -9.67 -3.66
N LEU A 2 -10.04 -8.90 -4.56
CA LEU A 2 -9.85 -9.07 -6.00
C LEU A 2 -8.76 -8.09 -6.48
N LYS A 3 -7.79 -8.62 -7.23
CA LYS A 3 -6.75 -7.84 -7.90
C LYS A 3 -7.37 -7.09 -9.07
N VAL A 4 -7.37 -5.77 -9.00
CA VAL A 4 -7.91 -4.92 -10.07
C VAL A 4 -6.85 -3.91 -10.43
N GLY A 5 -6.37 -3.95 -11.67
CA GLY A 5 -5.45 -2.95 -12.19
C GLY A 5 -6.17 -1.65 -12.47
N VAL A 6 -5.65 -0.56 -11.93
CA VAL A 6 -6.14 0.78 -12.25
C VAL A 6 -5.18 1.40 -13.25
N SER A 7 -5.65 1.64 -14.47
CA SER A 7 -4.83 2.24 -15.54
C SER A 7 -4.39 3.68 -15.22
N ASN A 8 -5.10 4.37 -14.34
CA ASN A 8 -4.79 5.73 -13.92
C ASN A 8 -5.04 5.91 -12.43
N PHE A 9 -4.10 5.41 -11.60
CA PHE A 9 -4.23 5.37 -10.14
C PHE A 9 -4.53 6.76 -9.58
N ARG A 10 -3.82 7.78 -10.06
CA ARG A 10 -4.00 9.17 -9.62
C ARG A 10 -5.44 9.66 -9.83
N ASN A 11 -6.03 9.39 -10.99
CA ASN A 11 -7.40 9.81 -11.27
C ASN A 11 -8.39 9.10 -10.33
N ALA A 12 -8.23 7.78 -10.12
CA ALA A 12 -9.06 7.05 -9.18
C ALA A 12 -8.90 7.55 -7.73
N TRP A 13 -7.67 7.87 -7.32
CA TRP A 13 -7.35 8.42 -6.00
C TRP A 13 -7.96 9.80 -5.77
N GLU A 14 -7.88 10.68 -6.78
CA GLU A 14 -8.50 12.02 -6.75
C GLU A 14 -10.03 11.91 -6.79
N SER A 15 -10.58 10.99 -7.60
CA SER A 15 -12.02 10.77 -7.71
C SER A 15 -12.66 10.18 -6.45
N MET A 16 -11.94 9.39 -5.67
CA MET A 16 -12.44 8.80 -4.42
C MET A 16 -12.53 9.83 -3.29
N GLY A 17 -11.75 10.92 -3.37
CA GLY A 17 -11.70 11.95 -2.34
C GLY A 17 -10.98 11.50 -1.06
N PRO A 18 -10.75 12.42 -0.11
CA PRO A 18 -10.09 12.12 1.16
C PRO A 18 -11.07 11.68 2.28
N ASP A 19 -12.38 11.62 2.02
CA ASP A 19 -13.40 11.42 3.06
C ASP A 19 -13.22 10.12 3.88
N CYS A 20 -12.79 9.04 3.22
CA CYS A 20 -12.47 7.75 3.86
C CYS A 20 -10.97 7.42 3.76
N GLU A 21 -10.11 8.45 3.74
CA GLU A 21 -8.66 8.29 3.78
C GLU A 21 -8.20 7.95 5.19
N ARG A 22 -7.50 6.82 5.30
CA ARG A 22 -6.80 6.43 6.52
C ARG A 22 -5.31 6.33 6.23
N ILE A 23 -4.50 6.87 7.13
CA ILE A 23 -3.05 6.91 7.00
C ILE A 23 -2.44 6.50 8.32
N ASP A 24 -1.62 5.46 8.28
CA ASP A 24 -0.86 4.98 9.43
C ASP A 24 0.57 4.67 9.04
N GLU A 25 1.44 4.66 10.04
CA GLU A 25 2.86 4.36 9.92
C GLU A 25 3.18 3.09 10.70
N TYR A 26 3.87 2.16 10.05
CA TYR A 26 4.23 0.85 10.57
C TYR A 26 5.73 0.65 10.44
N GLY A 27 6.37 0.23 11.53
CA GLY A 27 7.75 -0.23 11.51
C GLY A 27 7.81 -1.68 11.06
N LEU A 28 8.39 -1.96 9.91
CA LEU A 28 8.65 -3.32 9.44
C LEU A 28 9.92 -3.94 10.07
N GLY A 29 10.68 -3.12 10.81
CA GLY A 29 11.92 -3.54 11.47
C GLY A 29 13.08 -3.71 10.49
N PRO A 30 14.12 -4.47 10.87
CA PRO A 30 15.28 -4.69 10.01
C PRO A 30 14.92 -5.59 8.83
N ARG A 31 15.08 -5.07 7.60
CA ARG A 31 14.85 -5.83 6.35
C ARG A 31 16.08 -5.80 5.46
N GLU A 32 16.21 -6.80 4.57
CA GLU A 32 17.35 -6.86 3.66
C GLU A 32 17.26 -5.79 2.57
N SER A 33 16.05 -5.49 2.11
CA SER A 33 15.79 -4.49 1.06
C SER A 33 14.36 -4.00 1.08
N LEU A 34 14.15 -2.77 0.58
CA LEU A 34 12.82 -2.22 0.34
C LEU A 34 11.98 -3.12 -0.59
N THR A 35 12.60 -3.80 -1.55
CA THR A 35 11.92 -4.73 -2.47
C THR A 35 11.23 -5.88 -1.72
N GLU A 36 11.91 -6.45 -0.72
CA GLU A 36 11.38 -7.54 0.09
C GLU A 36 10.18 -7.06 0.91
N ALA A 37 10.31 -5.88 1.52
CA ALA A 37 9.24 -5.22 2.26
C ALA A 37 8.01 -4.93 1.37
N VAL A 38 8.22 -4.39 0.17
CA VAL A 38 7.15 -4.14 -0.81
C VAL A 38 6.45 -5.44 -1.18
N ASN A 39 7.20 -6.49 -1.56
CA ASN A 39 6.62 -7.77 -1.96
C ASN A 39 5.84 -8.42 -0.81
N ALA A 40 6.36 -8.38 0.42
CA ALA A 40 5.66 -8.90 1.59
C ALA A 40 4.31 -8.20 1.81
N VAL A 41 4.24 -6.87 1.66
CA VAL A 41 2.99 -6.12 1.80
C VAL A 41 2.03 -6.41 0.64
N ILE A 42 2.53 -6.53 -0.58
CA ILE A 42 1.72 -6.91 -1.76
C ILE A 42 1.10 -8.29 -1.57
N GLU A 43 1.87 -9.25 -1.08
CA GLU A 43 1.40 -10.61 -0.79
C GLU A 43 0.41 -10.63 0.38
N LEU A 44 0.70 -9.91 1.46
CA LEU A 44 -0.16 -9.80 2.64
C LEU A 44 -1.53 -9.21 2.29
N LEU A 45 -1.55 -8.11 1.54
CA LEU A 45 -2.79 -7.46 1.13
C LEU A 45 -3.47 -8.18 -0.04
N GLY A 46 -2.72 -8.93 -0.84
CA GLY A 46 -3.22 -9.59 -2.04
C GLY A 46 -3.72 -8.62 -3.11
N MET A 47 -3.19 -7.39 -3.14
CA MET A 47 -3.56 -6.34 -4.08
C MET A 47 -2.72 -6.39 -5.36
N GLN A 48 -3.13 -5.63 -6.38
CA GLN A 48 -2.35 -5.51 -7.60
C GLN A 48 -1.49 -4.25 -7.56
N PRO A 49 -0.16 -4.35 -7.72
CA PRO A 49 0.68 -3.18 -7.93
C PRO A 49 0.30 -2.50 -9.25
N CYS A 50 0.24 -1.18 -9.21
CA CYS A 50 -0.02 -0.33 -10.36
C CYS A 50 1.29 0.27 -10.89
N GLU A 51 1.31 0.57 -12.18
CA GLU A 51 2.34 1.38 -12.84
C GLU A 51 3.78 0.86 -12.66
N GLY A 52 3.96 -0.45 -12.46
CA GLY A 52 5.28 -1.06 -12.25
C GLY A 52 5.96 -0.65 -10.93
N THR A 53 5.18 -0.10 -9.98
CA THR A 53 5.70 0.38 -8.70
C THR A 53 6.09 -0.75 -7.73
N GLU A 54 5.94 -2.01 -8.12
CA GLU A 54 6.54 -3.15 -7.42
C GLU A 54 8.07 -3.19 -7.57
N VAL A 55 8.61 -2.59 -8.64
CA VAL A 55 10.05 -2.58 -8.91
C VAL A 55 10.70 -1.46 -8.11
N VAL A 56 11.40 -1.83 -7.04
CA VAL A 56 12.15 -0.89 -6.21
C VAL A 56 13.56 -0.69 -6.76
N PRO A 57 14.03 0.56 -6.96
CA PRO A 57 15.41 0.83 -7.35
C PRO A 57 16.39 0.43 -6.25
N SER A 58 17.46 -0.31 -6.60
CA SER A 58 18.43 -0.86 -5.64
C SER A 58 19.18 0.20 -4.81
N ASN A 59 19.22 1.46 -5.25
CA ASN A 59 19.86 2.58 -4.56
C ASN A 59 18.88 3.55 -3.89
N SER A 60 17.57 3.27 -3.91
CA SER A 60 16.59 4.12 -3.23
C SER A 60 16.57 3.86 -1.73
N ARG A 61 16.63 4.94 -0.95
CA ARG A 61 16.34 4.92 0.49
C ARG A 61 14.85 5.08 0.80
N SER A 62 14.06 5.47 -0.19
CA SER A 62 12.62 5.63 -0.09
C SER A 62 11.96 5.18 -1.38
N HIS A 63 10.85 4.47 -1.28
CA HIS A 63 10.09 3.98 -2.42
C HIS A 63 8.60 4.14 -2.16
N THR A 64 7.83 4.49 -3.18
CA THR A 64 6.37 4.52 -3.06
C THR A 64 5.77 3.52 -4.04
N CYS A 65 5.06 2.54 -3.50
CA CYS A 65 4.29 1.55 -4.23
C CYS A 65 2.81 1.95 -4.25
N LEU A 66 2.18 1.83 -5.41
CA LEU A 66 0.76 2.11 -5.61
C LEU A 66 0.06 0.77 -5.81
N LEU A 67 -0.95 0.52 -5.00
CA LEU A 67 -1.68 -0.73 -4.96
C LEU A 67 -3.16 -0.47 -5.18
N SER A 68 -3.78 -1.28 -6.01
CA SER A 68 -5.21 -1.21 -6.24
C SER A 68 -5.86 -2.57 -6.11
N GLY A 69 -7.05 -2.57 -5.55
CA GLY A 69 -7.84 -3.77 -5.34
C GLY A 69 -9.32 -3.44 -5.22
N VAL A 70 -10.12 -4.49 -5.23
CA VAL A 70 -11.56 -4.41 -4.94
C VAL A 70 -11.86 -5.35 -3.78
N TYR A 71 -12.49 -4.79 -2.75
CA TYR A 71 -12.94 -5.53 -1.60
C TYR A 71 -14.29 -6.22 -1.88
N ILE A 72 -14.70 -7.12 -0.99
CA ILE A 72 -15.96 -7.86 -1.12
C ILE A 72 -17.11 -6.85 -1.23
N GLY A 73 -17.99 -7.04 -2.23
CA GLY A 73 -19.10 -6.11 -2.50
C GLY A 73 -18.81 -5.08 -3.61
N SER A 74 -17.75 -5.26 -4.40
CA SER A 74 -17.35 -4.36 -5.50
C SER A 74 -16.87 -2.98 -5.04
N VAL A 75 -16.49 -2.85 -3.76
CA VAL A 75 -15.96 -1.62 -3.17
C VAL A 75 -14.52 -1.42 -3.63
N LYS A 76 -14.23 -0.30 -4.29
CA LYS A 76 -12.87 0.00 -4.73
C LYS A 76 -12.01 0.41 -3.54
N VAL A 77 -10.80 -0.12 -3.52
CA VAL A 77 -9.75 0.21 -2.55
C VAL A 77 -8.49 0.61 -3.30
N LEU A 78 -7.93 1.72 -2.88
CA LEU A 78 -6.65 2.21 -3.34
C LEU A 78 -5.74 2.33 -2.14
N VAL A 79 -4.50 1.90 -2.31
CA VAL A 79 -3.49 1.94 -1.27
C VAL A 79 -2.23 2.57 -1.83
N ARG A 80 -1.70 3.55 -1.11
CA ARG A 80 -0.40 4.14 -1.36
C ARG A 80 0.53 3.75 -0.23
N LEU A 81 1.50 2.92 -0.56
CA LEU A 81 2.49 2.40 0.36
C LEU A 81 3.80 3.16 0.15
N SER A 82 4.21 3.97 1.12
CA SER A 82 5.48 4.69 1.08
C SER A 82 6.45 4.08 2.07
N LEU A 83 7.48 3.40 1.59
CA LEU A 83 8.52 2.80 2.42
C LEU A 83 9.76 3.70 2.48
N GLY A 84 10.42 3.69 3.63
CA GLY A 84 11.71 4.31 3.87
C GLY A 84 12.62 3.34 4.61
N ILE A 85 13.88 3.28 4.21
CA ILE A 85 14.93 2.54 4.91
C ILE A 85 15.96 3.52 5.46
N ASP A 86 16.27 3.40 6.74
CA ASP A 86 17.30 4.21 7.38
C ASP A 86 18.70 3.57 7.29
N GLY A 87 19.74 4.30 7.68
CA GLY A 87 21.12 3.83 7.71
C GLY A 87 21.35 2.58 8.57
N ALA A 88 20.48 2.35 9.56
CA ALA A 88 20.46 1.14 10.40
C ALA A 88 19.77 -0.07 9.73
N LYS A 89 19.36 0.03 8.45
CA LYS A 89 18.53 -0.94 7.72
C LYS A 89 17.14 -1.18 8.33
N GLU A 90 16.69 -0.27 9.17
CA GLU A 90 15.32 -0.28 9.67
C GLU A 90 14.40 0.26 8.58
N VAL A 91 13.39 -0.54 8.23
CA VAL A 91 12.37 -0.15 7.25
C VAL A 91 11.13 0.31 7.98
N ALA A 92 10.71 1.54 7.69
CA ALA A 92 9.41 2.06 8.03
C ALA A 92 8.54 2.10 6.79
N MET A 93 7.24 1.85 6.93
CA MET A 93 6.27 2.01 5.87
C MET A 93 5.12 2.88 6.33
N LYS A 94 4.67 3.76 5.45
CA LYS A 94 3.47 4.56 5.61
C LYS A 94 2.42 4.03 4.66
N LEU A 95 1.34 3.49 5.23
CA LEU A 95 0.22 2.93 4.50
C LEU A 95 -0.89 3.98 4.47
N ALA A 96 -1.22 4.47 3.28
CA ALA A 96 -2.38 5.32 3.06
C ALA A 96 -3.44 4.54 2.29
N VAL A 97 -4.56 4.23 2.92
CA VAL A 97 -5.69 3.50 2.32
C VAL A 97 -6.82 4.48 2.07
N ARG A 98 -7.36 4.45 0.86
CA ARG A 98 -8.63 5.10 0.51
C ARG A 98 -9.58 4.07 -0.04
N SER A 99 -10.84 4.19 0.35
CA SER A 99 -11.91 3.34 -0.14
C SER A 99 -13.23 4.11 -0.19
N GLU A 100 -14.27 3.49 -0.76
CA GLU A 100 -15.62 4.07 -0.73
C GLU A 100 -16.33 3.87 0.64
N ASP A 101 -15.73 3.09 1.54
CA ASP A 101 -16.31 2.75 2.85
C ASP A 101 -15.22 2.67 3.93
N GLU A 102 -15.31 3.54 4.95
CA GLU A 102 -14.35 3.60 6.05
C GLU A 102 -14.06 2.24 6.71
N ASN A 103 -15.06 1.35 6.79
CA ASN A 103 -14.90 0.01 7.37
C ASN A 103 -13.90 -0.84 6.57
N VAL A 104 -13.88 -0.65 5.24
CA VAL A 104 -12.92 -1.33 4.38
C VAL A 104 -11.52 -0.76 4.60
N SER A 105 -11.39 0.57 4.69
CA SER A 105 -10.11 1.20 5.05
C SER A 105 -9.59 0.64 6.38
N ASP A 106 -10.44 0.58 7.42
CA ASP A 106 -10.08 0.01 8.73
C ASP A 106 -9.65 -1.46 8.63
N ALA A 107 -10.41 -2.30 7.92
CA ALA A 107 -10.08 -3.71 7.76
C ALA A 107 -8.71 -3.93 7.07
N ILE A 108 -8.32 -3.05 6.15
CA ILE A 108 -7.00 -3.12 5.50
C ILE A 108 -5.91 -2.78 6.51
N HIS A 109 -6.09 -1.71 7.26
CA HIS A 109 -5.16 -1.31 8.31
C HIS A 109 -5.02 -2.39 9.40
N GLU A 110 -6.11 -3.03 9.79
CA GLU A 110 -6.11 -4.14 10.74
C GLU A 110 -5.38 -5.37 10.19
N THR A 111 -5.55 -5.69 8.90
CA THR A 111 -4.81 -6.77 8.22
C THR A 111 -3.30 -6.53 8.26
N VAL A 112 -2.87 -5.28 8.06
CA VAL A 112 -1.45 -4.92 8.12
C VAL A 112 -0.93 -4.86 9.55
N ALA A 113 -1.75 -4.42 10.51
CA ALA A 113 -1.39 -4.36 11.91
C ALA A 113 -1.29 -5.75 12.59
N SER A 114 -2.03 -6.73 12.08
CA SER A 114 -2.05 -8.11 12.59
C SER A 114 -1.09 -9.08 11.86
N GLY A 115 -0.53 -8.66 10.74
CA GLY A 115 0.34 -9.46 9.87
C GLY A 115 1.82 -9.44 10.23
#